data_AF-A0A9Q0WEY6-F1
#
_entry.id   AF-A0A9Q0WEY6-F1
#
_cell.length_a   1.000
_cell.length_b   1.000
_cell.length_c   1.000
_cell.angle_alpha   90.00
_cell.angle_beta   90.00
_cell.angle_gamma   90.00
#
_symmetry.space_group_name_H-M   'P 1'
#
loop_
_entity.id
_entity.type
_entity.pdbx_description
1 polymer ?
#
loop_
_entity_poly.entity_id
_entity_poly.type
_entity_poly.pdbx_seq_one_letter_code
_entity_poly.pdbx_strand_id
1 'polypeptide(L)'
;MATLFVVQPRFPLVNSLFSASSHCRGWRVRPFTVQKLNPFLSKSLTESKKRRTLICAVNQDPEESFKKTVEVDRLIDMLRDANPRDLQKLVVENVLAFNEGFWIRLAARTDTCKSEDDKKDYEELAISVMSIVDCLVHKTNEKIESATDILKEILKPIVDGEEEINWPPRDPEALKLMEKDIIPEGARRATR
;
A
#
# COMPACT_ATOMS: atom_id res chain seq x y z
N MET A 1 3.51 -8.05 44.29
CA MET A 1 3.09 -6.75 43.71
C MET A 1 4.22 -6.26 42.83
N ALA A 2 4.27 -6.66 41.56
CA ALA A 2 5.28 -6.18 40.61
C ALA A 2 4.53 -5.58 39.41
N THR A 3 4.54 -4.26 39.35
CA THR A 3 3.95 -3.45 38.29
C THR A 3 4.90 -3.47 37.10
N LEU A 4 4.56 -4.21 36.04
CA LEU A 4 5.24 -4.10 34.75
C LEU A 4 4.72 -2.86 34.03
N PHE A 5 5.55 -1.82 34.00
CA PHE A 5 5.36 -0.66 33.11
C PHE A 5 5.56 -1.15 31.67
N VAL A 6 4.47 -1.38 30.95
CA VAL A 6 4.49 -1.49 29.49
C VAL A 6 4.71 -0.08 28.95
N VAL A 7 5.95 0.21 28.57
CA VAL A 7 6.29 1.40 27.79
C VAL A 7 5.70 1.20 26.40
N GLN A 8 4.55 1.80 26.14
CA GLN A 8 4.03 1.94 24.78
C GLN A 8 4.98 2.82 23.97
N PRO A 9 5.50 2.37 22.81
CA PRO A 9 6.11 3.27 21.86
C PRO A 9 5.01 4.12 21.23
N ARG A 10 4.93 5.40 21.60
CA ARG A 10 4.21 6.41 20.83
C ARG A 10 4.99 6.66 19.54
N PHE A 11 4.43 6.23 18.42
CA PHE A 11 4.92 6.66 17.11
C PHE A 11 4.63 8.16 16.92
N PRO A 12 5.60 8.98 16.49
CA PRO A 12 5.28 10.29 15.94
C PRO A 12 4.59 10.06 14.58
N LEU A 13 3.37 10.58 14.45
CA LEU A 13 2.69 10.73 13.17
C LEU A 13 3.56 11.60 12.26
N VAL A 14 4.33 10.97 11.37
CA VAL A 14 5.09 11.68 10.35
C VAL A 14 4.10 12.07 9.25
N ASN A 15 3.51 13.25 9.40
CA ASN A 15 2.93 13.98 8.28
C ASN A 15 4.10 14.51 7.43
N SER A 16 4.41 13.84 6.33
CA SER A 16 5.28 14.41 5.29
C SER A 16 4.54 14.41 3.96
N LEU A 17 4.51 15.61 3.38
CA LEU A 17 3.76 16.04 2.22
C LEU A 17 4.06 15.18 0.98
N PHE A 18 3.00 14.67 0.36
CA PHE A 18 3.05 13.94 -0.90
C PHE A 18 3.44 14.88 -2.04
N SER A 19 4.57 14.59 -2.70
CA SER A 19 4.79 15.00 -4.09
C SER A 19 4.26 13.87 -4.98
N ALA A 20 3.20 14.15 -5.73
CA ALA A 20 2.58 13.21 -6.63
C ALA A 20 3.51 12.87 -7.81
N SER A 21 3.78 11.59 -8.03
CA SER A 21 4.22 11.09 -9.33
C SER A 21 3.49 9.79 -9.64
N SER A 22 2.61 9.87 -10.62
CA SER A 22 1.87 8.74 -11.19
C SER A 22 2.77 7.94 -12.13
N HIS A 23 2.83 6.61 -11.94
CA HIS A 23 2.92 5.62 -13.02
C HIS A 23 2.91 4.20 -12.46
N CYS A 24 1.73 3.58 -12.37
CA CYS A 24 1.62 2.14 -12.20
C CYS A 24 1.86 1.47 -13.55
N ARG A 25 2.94 0.69 -13.70
CA ARG A 25 3.06 -0.31 -14.77
C ARG A 25 3.22 -1.69 -14.17
N GLY A 26 2.21 -2.53 -14.44
CA GLY A 26 2.09 -3.89 -13.95
C GLY A 26 3.24 -4.80 -14.39
N TRP A 27 3.59 -5.71 -13.49
CA TRP A 27 4.68 -6.65 -13.66
C TRP A 27 4.21 -7.81 -14.55
N ARG A 28 4.88 -8.04 -15.69
CA ARG A 28 4.73 -9.28 -16.48
C ARG A 28 6.05 -10.04 -16.43
N VAL A 29 6.04 -11.17 -15.72
CA VAL A 29 7.14 -12.15 -15.69
C VAL A 29 7.16 -12.94 -17.00
N ARG A 30 8.31 -13.00 -17.68
CA ARG A 30 8.59 -13.96 -18.76
C ARG A 30 9.66 -14.95 -18.30
N PRO A 31 9.62 -16.22 -18.73
CA PRO A 31 10.55 -17.25 -18.28
C PRO A 31 11.91 -17.16 -19.00
N PHE A 32 12.98 -17.47 -18.27
CA PHE A 32 14.36 -17.54 -18.75
C PHE A 32 14.62 -18.84 -19.54
N THR A 33 15.26 -18.73 -20.70
CA THR A 33 15.88 -19.88 -21.39
C THR A 33 17.39 -19.76 -21.28
N VAL A 34 18.04 -20.78 -20.73
CA VAL A 34 19.48 -20.88 -20.57
C VAL A 34 20.11 -21.31 -21.90
N GLN A 35 20.93 -20.46 -22.51
CA GLN A 35 21.78 -20.87 -23.64
C GLN A 35 23.26 -20.73 -23.27
N LYS A 36 23.95 -21.85 -23.49
CA LYS A 36 25.34 -22.19 -23.21
C LYS A 36 26.29 -21.36 -24.10
N LEU A 37 27.28 -20.69 -23.52
CA LEU A 37 28.34 -19.99 -24.27
C LEU A 37 29.70 -20.64 -23.98
N ASN A 38 30.37 -21.11 -25.04
CA ASN A 38 31.78 -21.55 -25.00
C ASN A 38 32.72 -20.33 -25.10
N PRO A 39 33.93 -20.38 -24.51
CA PRO A 39 34.88 -19.28 -24.54
C PRO A 39 35.89 -19.45 -25.69
N PHE A 40 35.95 -18.49 -26.61
CA PHE A 40 37.14 -18.30 -27.43
C PHE A 40 37.55 -16.82 -27.38
N LEU A 41 38.78 -16.63 -26.92
CA LEU A 41 39.48 -15.39 -26.69
C LEU A 41 40.49 -15.24 -27.84
N SER A 42 40.55 -14.08 -28.51
CA SER A 42 41.82 -13.42 -28.92
C SER A 42 41.67 -12.35 -30.02
N LYS A 43 42.06 -11.11 -29.65
CA LYS A 43 42.72 -10.02 -30.41
C LYS A 43 41.88 -9.32 -31.51
N SER A 44 41.81 -7.98 -31.60
CA SER A 44 42.87 -6.99 -31.42
C SER A 44 42.32 -5.56 -31.14
N LEU A 45 43.17 -4.77 -30.45
CA LEU A 45 43.44 -3.33 -30.57
C LEU A 45 42.29 -2.28 -30.62
N THR A 46 42.29 -1.44 -29.58
CA THR A 46 41.83 -0.02 -29.50
C THR A 46 40.37 0.32 -29.78
N GLU A 47 39.56 0.24 -28.73
CA GLU A 47 38.93 1.42 -28.10
C GLU A 47 38.30 0.95 -26.79
N SER A 48 38.83 1.40 -25.65
CA SER A 48 38.11 1.22 -24.38
C SER A 48 36.90 2.16 -24.40
N LYS A 49 35.80 1.74 -25.04
CA LYS A 49 34.47 2.30 -24.81
C LYS A 49 34.10 2.02 -23.36
N LYS A 50 34.64 2.84 -22.45
CA LYS A 50 34.17 2.99 -21.08
C LYS A 50 32.67 3.21 -21.19
N ARG A 51 31.88 2.20 -20.83
CA ARG A 51 30.48 2.41 -20.45
C ARG A 51 30.54 3.31 -19.22
N ARG A 52 30.52 4.63 -19.44
CA ARG A 52 30.28 5.61 -18.38
C ARG A 52 28.84 5.41 -17.96
N THR A 53 28.60 4.59 -16.94
CA THR A 53 27.36 4.66 -16.19
C THR A 53 27.42 6.01 -15.48
N LEU A 54 26.75 7.01 -16.05
CA LEU A 54 26.59 8.30 -15.38
C LEU A 54 25.66 8.05 -14.19
N ILE A 55 26.25 7.91 -13.00
CA ILE A 55 25.49 7.90 -11.76
C ILE A 55 25.05 9.34 -11.55
N CYS A 56 23.81 9.63 -11.93
CA CYS A 56 23.16 10.88 -11.56
C CYS A 56 23.02 10.87 -10.04
N ALA A 57 23.79 11.72 -9.36
CA ALA A 57 23.55 11.98 -7.95
C ALA A 57 22.19 12.66 -7.85
N VAL A 58 21.18 11.92 -7.39
CA VAL A 58 19.92 12.51 -6.93
C VAL A 58 20.31 13.54 -5.86
N ASN A 59 19.96 14.81 -6.08
CA ASN A 59 20.17 15.90 -5.11
C ASN A 59 19.16 15.80 -3.95
N GLN A 60 18.92 14.59 -3.43
CA GLN A 60 18.32 14.45 -2.12
C GLN A 60 19.43 14.49 -1.09
N ASP A 61 19.14 15.14 0.02
CA ASP A 61 20.03 15.15 1.16
C ASP A 61 20.38 13.68 1.52
N PRO A 62 21.65 13.27 1.41
CA PRO A 62 22.05 11.90 1.68
C PRO A 62 21.68 11.48 3.11
N GLU A 63 21.65 12.42 4.06
CA GLU A 63 21.28 12.17 5.45
C GLU A 63 19.80 11.78 5.58
N GLU A 64 18.90 12.48 4.87
CA GLU A 64 17.48 12.15 4.88
C GLU A 64 17.18 10.79 4.26
N SER A 65 17.87 10.43 3.17
CA SER A 65 17.68 9.14 2.49
C SER A 65 18.13 7.96 3.36
N PHE A 66 19.21 8.15 4.12
CA PHE A 66 19.69 7.18 5.10
C PHE A 66 18.71 7.05 6.27
N LYS A 67 18.22 8.18 6.80
CA LYS A 67 17.24 8.16 7.88
C LYS A 67 15.97 7.39 7.50
N LYS A 68 15.43 7.64 6.29
CA LYS A 68 14.28 6.91 5.74
C LYS A 68 14.54 5.40 5.64
N THR A 69 15.75 5.03 5.23
CA THR A 69 16.17 3.63 5.18
C THR A 69 16.15 2.98 6.56
N VAL A 70 16.76 3.63 7.55
CA VAL A 70 16.83 3.11 8.92
C VAL A 70 15.42 2.94 9.53
N GLU A 71 14.52 3.89 9.24
CA GLU A 71 13.13 3.80 9.67
C GLU A 71 12.40 2.58 9.06
N VAL A 72 12.63 2.31 7.76
CA VAL A 72 12.10 1.11 7.09
C VAL A 72 12.69 -0.16 7.71
N ASP A 73 14.00 -0.21 7.94
CA ASP A 73 14.65 -1.38 8.56
C ASP A 73 14.11 -1.66 9.97
N ARG A 74 13.89 -0.60 10.76
CA ARG A 74 13.25 -0.71 12.07
C ARG A 74 11.83 -1.25 11.97
N LEU A 75 11.05 -0.83 10.97
CA LEU A 75 9.71 -1.36 10.74
C LEU A 75 9.74 -2.85 10.39
N ILE A 76 10.69 -3.27 9.54
CA ILE A 76 10.88 -4.68 9.20
C ILE A 76 11.18 -5.51 10.46
N ASP A 77 12.05 -5.03 11.33
CA ASP A 77 12.38 -5.73 12.58
C ASP A 77 11.16 -5.84 13.50
N MET A 78 10.38 -4.76 13.67
CA MET A 78 9.15 -4.80 14.47
C MET A 78 8.10 -5.76 13.90
N LEU A 79 7.96 -5.84 12.58
CA LEU A 79 7.02 -6.75 11.92
C LEU A 79 7.45 -8.21 12.09
N ARG A 80 8.76 -8.48 12.00
CA ARG A 80 9.32 -9.82 12.20
C ARG A 80 9.13 -10.31 13.63
N ASP A 81 9.34 -9.44 14.61
CA ASP A 81 9.27 -9.80 16.03
C ASP A 81 7.83 -9.83 16.58
N ALA A 82 6.84 -9.39 15.80
CA ALA A 82 5.45 -9.28 16.23
C ALA A 82 4.72 -10.63 16.26
N ASN A 83 3.89 -10.82 17.29
CA ASN A 83 2.93 -11.92 17.32
C ASN A 83 1.84 -11.72 16.24
N PRO A 84 1.13 -12.76 15.78
CA PRO A 84 0.14 -12.64 14.71
C PRO A 84 -0.95 -11.55 14.92
N ARG A 85 -1.41 -11.36 16.17
CA ARG A 85 -2.39 -10.29 16.51
C ARG A 85 -1.77 -8.90 16.45
N ASP A 86 -0.54 -8.77 16.92
CA ASP A 86 0.18 -7.50 16.95
C ASP A 86 0.64 -7.13 15.53
N LEU A 87 1.02 -8.13 14.72
CA LEU A 87 1.36 -7.99 13.31
C LEU A 87 0.19 -7.40 12.53
N GLN A 88 -1.02 -7.94 12.69
CA GLN A 88 -2.21 -7.42 12.03
C GLN A 88 -2.44 -5.94 12.39
N LYS A 89 -2.31 -5.60 13.67
CA LYS A 89 -2.46 -4.21 14.13
C LYS A 89 -1.38 -3.30 13.55
N LEU A 90 -0.13 -3.74 13.59
CA LEU A 90 1.02 -2.97 13.10
C LEU A 90 0.92 -2.70 11.60
N VAL A 91 0.46 -3.67 10.83
CA VAL A 91 0.20 -3.53 9.39
C VAL A 91 -0.91 -2.52 9.13
N VAL A 92 -2.03 -2.59 9.85
CA VAL A 92 -3.13 -1.63 9.66
C VAL A 92 -2.71 -0.20 10.03
N GLU A 93 -1.95 -0.02 11.11
CA GLU A 93 -1.47 1.30 11.55
C GLU A 93 -0.44 1.91 10.59
N ASN A 94 0.31 1.09 9.85
CA ASN A 94 1.39 1.52 8.98
C ASN A 94 1.12 1.25 7.50
N VAL A 95 -0.15 1.11 7.08
CA VAL A 95 -0.50 0.73 5.69
C VAL A 95 0.18 1.59 4.62
N LEU A 96 0.33 2.89 4.88
CA LEU A 96 0.95 3.84 3.94
C LEU A 96 2.48 3.67 3.85
N ALA A 97 3.11 3.02 4.82
CA ALA A 97 4.54 2.75 4.84
C ALA A 97 4.94 1.60 3.91
N PHE A 98 4.00 0.74 3.50
CA PHE A 98 4.24 -0.40 2.59
C PHE A 98 4.29 0.01 1.12
N ASN A 99 5.15 0.98 0.83
CA ASN A 99 5.44 1.45 -0.53
C ASN A 99 6.53 0.60 -1.20
N GLU A 100 6.89 0.95 -2.44
CA GLU A 100 7.97 0.28 -3.19
C GLU A 100 9.29 0.21 -2.40
N GLY A 101 9.64 1.28 -1.68
CA GLY A 101 10.87 1.34 -0.89
C GLY A 101 10.91 0.30 0.24
N PHE A 102 9.78 0.04 0.89
CA PHE A 102 9.66 -1.02 1.88
C PHE A 102 9.94 -2.40 1.27
N TRP A 103 9.30 -2.73 0.15
CA TRP A 103 9.46 -4.04 -0.51
C TRP A 103 10.87 -4.24 -1.06
N ILE A 104 11.49 -3.21 -1.62
CA ILE A 104 12.89 -3.25 -2.06
C ILE A 104 13.83 -3.52 -0.88
N ARG A 105 13.62 -2.86 0.27
CA ARG A 105 14.42 -3.07 1.48
C ARG A 105 14.23 -4.46 2.06
N LEU A 106 12.99 -4.94 2.11
CA LEU A 106 12.69 -6.31 2.56
C LEU A 106 13.38 -7.34 1.68
N ALA A 107 13.27 -7.23 0.35
CA ALA A 107 13.96 -8.11 -0.59
C ALA A 107 15.48 -8.08 -0.43
N ALA A 108 16.07 -6.88 -0.27
CA ALA A 108 17.49 -6.74 -0.02
C ALA A 108 17.92 -7.43 1.29
N ARG A 109 17.11 -7.36 2.36
CA ARG A 109 17.38 -8.09 3.60
C ARG A 109 17.31 -9.59 3.39
N THR A 110 16.29 -10.09 2.68
CA THR A 110 16.15 -11.49 2.29
C THR A 110 17.37 -11.99 1.52
N ASP A 111 17.91 -11.21 0.57
CA ASP A 111 19.09 -11.57 -0.22
C ASP A 111 20.40 -11.59 0.60
N THR A 112 20.46 -10.81 1.69
CA THR A 112 21.63 -10.75 2.58
C THR A 112 21.62 -11.76 3.74
N CYS A 113 20.57 -12.59 3.86
CA CYS A 113 20.50 -13.63 4.87
C CYS A 113 21.61 -14.67 4.68
N LYS A 114 22.19 -15.12 5.79
CA LYS A 114 23.24 -16.16 5.79
C LYS A 114 22.66 -17.56 5.90
N SER A 115 21.47 -17.70 6.48
CA SER A 115 20.78 -18.96 6.65
C SER A 115 19.51 -19.02 5.78
N GLU A 116 19.18 -20.22 5.30
CA GLU A 116 17.93 -20.43 4.55
C GLU A 116 16.70 -20.32 5.47
N ASP A 117 16.85 -20.56 6.77
CA ASP A 117 15.79 -20.38 7.77
C ASP A 117 15.38 -18.91 7.90
N ASP A 118 16.36 -18.00 8.08
CA ASP A 118 16.10 -16.56 8.13
C ASP A 118 15.48 -16.04 6.82
N LYS A 119 15.89 -16.61 5.69
CA LYS A 119 15.31 -16.28 4.39
C LYS A 119 13.84 -16.69 4.33
N LYS A 120 13.52 -17.88 4.84
CA LYS A 120 12.16 -18.40 4.87
C LYS A 120 11.25 -17.54 5.75
N ASP A 121 11.73 -17.10 6.91
CA ASP A 121 11.01 -16.17 7.78
C ASP A 121 10.60 -14.89 7.05
N TYR A 122 11.51 -14.28 6.28
CA TYR A 122 11.21 -13.06 5.54
C TYR A 122 10.22 -13.28 4.38
N GLU A 123 10.29 -14.42 3.70
CA GLU A 123 9.30 -14.80 2.68
C GLU A 123 7.90 -14.94 3.30
N GLU A 124 7.79 -15.63 4.44
CA GLU A 124 6.52 -15.81 5.15
C GLU A 124 5.99 -14.50 5.71
N LEU A 125 6.86 -13.64 6.24
CA LEU A 125 6.51 -12.30 6.67
C LEU A 125 5.93 -11.48 5.51
N ALA A 126 6.57 -11.50 4.33
CA ALA A 126 6.09 -10.79 3.16
C ALA A 126 4.69 -11.26 2.73
N ILE A 127 4.48 -12.58 2.69
CA ILE A 127 3.17 -13.18 2.37
C ILE A 127 2.10 -12.74 3.38
N SER A 128 2.44 -12.77 4.67
CA SER A 128 1.52 -12.38 5.74
C SER A 128 1.13 -10.90 5.66
N VAL A 129 2.11 -10.01 5.53
CA VAL A 129 1.87 -8.56 5.39
C VAL A 129 1.02 -8.28 4.15
N MET A 130 1.36 -8.87 3.00
CA MET A 130 0.62 -8.67 1.75
C MET A 130 -0.84 -9.14 1.88
N SER A 131 -1.07 -10.32 2.46
CA SER A 131 -2.42 -10.86 2.67
C SER A 131 -3.29 -9.96 3.55
N ILE A 132 -2.72 -9.37 4.60
CA ILE A 132 -3.42 -8.42 5.48
C ILE A 132 -3.77 -7.13 4.72
N VAL A 133 -2.82 -6.60 3.93
CA VAL A 133 -3.02 -5.40 3.11
C VAL A 133 -4.10 -5.63 2.05
N ASP A 134 -4.07 -6.77 1.34
CA ASP A 134 -5.07 -7.12 0.34
C ASP A 134 -6.48 -7.20 0.95
N CYS A 135 -6.60 -7.84 2.12
CA CYS A 135 -7.86 -7.92 2.85
C CYS A 135 -8.39 -6.53 3.25
N LEU A 136 -7.50 -5.62 3.66
CA LEU A 136 -7.85 -4.24 4.00
C LEU A 136 -8.35 -3.46 2.78
N VAL A 137 -7.65 -3.60 1.64
CA VAL A 137 -8.03 -2.95 0.38
C VAL A 137 -9.38 -3.46 -0.09
N HIS A 138 -9.61 -4.77 -0.11
CA HIS A 138 -10.88 -5.36 -0.52
C HIS A 138 -12.04 -4.91 0.35
N LYS A 139 -11.93 -5.00 1.68
CA LYS A 139 -12.98 -4.54 2.60
C LYS A 139 -13.28 -3.05 2.47
N THR A 140 -12.26 -2.25 2.18
CA THR A 140 -12.43 -0.81 1.97
C THR A 140 -13.17 -0.55 0.67
N ASN A 141 -12.80 -1.24 -0.41
CA ASN A 141 -13.46 -1.15 -1.70
C ASN A 141 -14.93 -1.59 -1.61
N GLU A 142 -15.22 -2.73 -0.98
CA GLU A 142 -16.59 -3.22 -0.75
C GLU A 142 -17.44 -2.22 0.02
N LYS A 143 -16.89 -1.58 1.07
CA LYS A 143 -17.61 -0.55 1.82
C LYS A 143 -17.86 0.71 1.00
N ILE A 144 -16.89 1.12 0.19
CA ILE A 144 -17.05 2.26 -0.72
C ILE A 144 -18.14 1.95 -1.73
N GLU A 145 -18.11 0.78 -2.37
CA GLU A 145 -19.12 0.35 -3.34
C GLU A 145 -20.51 0.26 -2.70
N SER A 146 -20.65 -0.39 -1.55
CA SER A 146 -21.93 -0.49 -0.83
C SER A 146 -22.50 0.87 -0.44
N ALA A 147 -21.68 1.78 0.08
CA ALA A 147 -22.12 3.15 0.40
C ALA A 147 -22.46 3.95 -0.87
N THR A 148 -21.70 3.73 -1.94
CA THR A 148 -21.94 4.37 -3.25
C THR A 148 -23.25 3.90 -3.86
N ASP A 149 -23.59 2.62 -3.75
CA ASP A 149 -24.84 2.10 -4.29
C ASP A 149 -26.05 2.63 -3.52
N ILE A 150 -25.97 2.72 -2.19
CA ILE A 150 -26.99 3.41 -1.37
C ILE A 150 -27.11 4.88 -1.81
N LEU A 151 -25.99 5.57 -2.02
CA LEU A 151 -26.00 6.96 -2.47
C LEU A 151 -26.62 7.12 -3.87
N LYS A 152 -26.36 6.19 -4.80
CA LYS A 152 -26.99 6.17 -6.13
C LYS A 152 -28.50 5.98 -6.01
N GLU A 153 -28.97 5.10 -5.12
CA GLU A 153 -30.40 4.91 -4.87
C GLU A 153 -31.04 6.20 -4.36
N ILE A 154 -30.44 6.84 -3.35
CA ILE A 154 -30.92 8.12 -2.81
C ILE A 154 -30.94 9.20 -3.89
N LEU A 155 -29.91 9.29 -4.73
CA LEU A 155 -29.81 10.34 -5.76
C LEU A 155 -30.64 10.06 -7.00
N LYS A 156 -31.15 8.83 -7.18
CA LYS A 156 -31.91 8.41 -8.37
C LYS A 156 -33.01 9.39 -8.78
N PRO A 157 -33.88 9.90 -7.88
CA PRO A 157 -34.97 10.82 -8.26
C PRO A 157 -34.52 12.15 -8.88
N ILE A 158 -33.26 12.55 -8.69
CA ILE A 158 -32.68 13.78 -9.23
C ILE A 158 -31.84 13.51 -10.48
N VAL A 159 -31.33 12.29 -10.62
CA VAL A 159 -30.38 11.88 -11.67
C VAL A 159 -31.08 11.42 -12.95
N ASP A 160 -32.42 11.36 -12.97
CA ASP A 160 -33.21 10.81 -14.08
C ASP A 160 -33.24 11.67 -15.38
N GLY A 161 -32.40 12.71 -15.52
CA GLY A 161 -32.32 13.59 -16.71
C GLY A 161 -30.92 13.71 -17.33
N GLU A 162 -30.84 14.01 -18.64
CA GLU A 162 -29.58 14.31 -19.36
C GLU A 162 -29.00 15.71 -19.04
N GLU A 163 -29.70 16.50 -18.23
CA GLU A 163 -29.31 17.86 -17.86
C GLU A 163 -28.34 17.91 -16.67
N GLU A 164 -27.61 19.02 -16.57
CA GLU A 164 -26.73 19.29 -15.43
C GLU A 164 -27.54 19.38 -14.14
N ILE A 165 -27.18 18.55 -13.16
CA ILE A 165 -27.85 18.50 -11.86
C ILE A 165 -27.68 19.85 -11.15
N ASN A 166 -28.78 20.55 -10.93
CA ASN A 166 -28.76 21.81 -10.20
C ASN A 166 -28.61 21.55 -8.70
N TRP A 167 -27.47 21.90 -8.12
CA TRP A 167 -27.16 21.68 -6.71
C TRP A 167 -27.24 23.00 -5.92
N PRO A 168 -27.97 23.06 -4.79
CA PRO A 168 -28.69 21.97 -4.12
C PRO A 168 -30.05 21.62 -4.78
N PRO A 169 -30.58 20.40 -4.58
CA PRO A 169 -31.88 19.99 -5.11
C PRO A 169 -33.00 20.84 -4.50
N ARG A 170 -33.85 21.42 -5.35
CA ARG A 170 -34.95 22.32 -4.94
C ARG A 170 -36.34 21.75 -5.17
N ASP A 171 -36.46 20.64 -5.90
CA ASP A 171 -37.76 20.03 -6.16
C ASP A 171 -38.32 19.35 -4.89
N PRO A 172 -39.46 19.80 -4.34
CA PRO A 172 -40.04 19.22 -3.15
C PRO A 172 -40.51 17.77 -3.32
N GLU A 173 -40.79 17.31 -4.55
CA GLU A 173 -41.19 15.92 -4.79
C GLU A 173 -39.98 14.97 -4.76
N ALA A 174 -38.90 15.30 -5.47
CA ALA A 174 -37.63 14.57 -5.39
C ALA A 174 -37.11 14.50 -3.95
N LEU A 175 -37.14 15.60 -3.20
CA LEU A 175 -36.67 15.62 -1.79
C LEU A 175 -37.45 14.64 -0.90
N LYS A 176 -38.77 14.52 -1.07
CA LYS A 176 -39.58 13.54 -0.32
C LYS A 176 -39.26 12.10 -0.71
N LEU A 177 -38.93 11.85 -1.98
CA LEU A 177 -38.50 10.52 -2.44
C LEU A 177 -37.13 10.16 -1.85
N MET A 178 -36.16 11.07 -1.87
CA MET A 178 -34.85 10.87 -1.24
C MET A 178 -34.96 10.59 0.26
N GLU A 179 -35.81 11.34 0.99
CA GLU A 179 -36.02 11.14 2.44
C GLU A 179 -36.56 9.74 2.76
N LYS A 180 -37.34 9.14 1.85
CA LYS A 180 -37.79 7.76 2.00
C LYS A 180 -36.67 6.74 1.88
N ASP A 181 -35.57 7.05 1.21
CA ASP A 181 -34.47 6.09 1.01
C ASP A 181 -33.35 6.28 2.04
N ILE A 182 -33.33 7.42 2.76
CA ILE A 182 -32.40 7.70 3.87
C ILE A 182 -32.70 6.88 5.14
N ILE A 183 -33.97 6.56 5.40
CA ILE A 183 -34.37 5.78 6.58
C ILE A 183 -34.35 4.29 6.22
N PRO A 184 -33.40 3.48 6.72
CA PRO A 184 -33.43 2.04 6.51
C PRO A 184 -34.75 1.48 7.05
N GLU A 185 -35.43 0.63 6.28
CA GLU A 185 -36.75 0.06 6.60
C GLU A 185 -36.90 -0.50 8.03
N GLY A 186 -35.79 -0.86 8.68
CA GLY A 186 -35.75 -1.31 10.07
C GLY A 186 -36.20 -0.28 11.11
N ALA A 187 -36.06 1.03 10.85
CA ALA A 187 -36.43 2.08 11.82
C ALA A 187 -37.92 2.46 11.79
N ARG A 188 -38.62 2.26 10.65
CA ARG A 188 -40.07 2.55 10.54
C ARG A 188 -40.96 1.53 11.26
N ARG A 189 -40.40 0.37 11.63
CA ARG A 189 -41.16 -0.72 12.27
C ARG A 189 -41.22 -0.61 13.79
N ALA A 190 -40.44 0.29 14.41
CA ALA A 190 -40.39 0.45 15.86
C ALA A 190 -41.36 1.53 16.42
N THR A 191 -42.08 2.24 15.56
CA THR A 191 -43.00 3.34 15.96
C THR A 191 -44.45 3.09 15.55
N ARG A 192 -44.87 1.82 15.44
CA ARG A 192 -46.27 1.44 15.18
C ARG A 192 -46.76 0.42 16.18
#